data_AF-A0A8T5EAJ7-F1
#
_entry.id   AF-A0A8T5EAJ7-F1
#
_cell.length_a   1.000
_cell.length_b   1.000
_cell.length_c   1.000
_cell.angle_alpha   90.00
_cell.angle_beta   90.00
_cell.angle_gamma   90.00
#
_symmetry.space_group_name_H-M   'P 1'
#
loop_
_entity.id
_entity.type
_entity.pdbx_description
1 polymer ?
#
loop_
_entity_poly.entity_id
_entity_poly.type
_entity_poly.pdbx_seq_one_letter_code
_entity_poly.pdbx_strand_id
1 'polypeptide(L)'
;MPELLLNLEKEINKILSESGRKIKVLEKEKKSFSNKLKSWERRRTASLSLLNRDSQALNQIKREMNDLEKELLQRKSINEAKTKMILLDIQEKENELKTGKIKLNKIEKMLTAVKAVSGDMPAVIDSFKAEKSKAKTSLKNIEKEMLLKKRQLRSFQDNSFSTQKEFLAKKRNIEQLQIKVLKEKKEHQTLLDNIETSLAAVKRQLLLSVRKESKVQNEKQQKIVKKHLDLNKQIEDISKDLTRTQEAYRKQALKKEEVGKRIKALNQKQNFAMTKLNKNKKSLTATNNQISSEKRKHQSLVEEEQLLRKIVQKIQLERKIKQSLLKKPVYDRLDNYIARLEDEVKSNTWKKIKNVEKEIALEKIKQQKISVDLTRKKVQLKNNLENEKKRLKLKQARANKQAGLKIADLDKEIVVLNRKKGSASKQLEKRKSEIDNEMETKKKELSANRLKLLEKAKTLRKRKSNISNKTANNENILRKLREEEIKLEDKQEKTKANYKAISEKLSDRDKQLKNLNKVVKEKIKRVNDANKLRDELHKLHLIIDEKLPIIKIKTKIVQVVKIKTRIVKEIKRIRVKVKSNVDVDKDLKPALRKIDGLLGKLPKKEINAFSKSKDFKTYKKIMNKYGVK
;
A
#
# COMPACT_ATOMS: atom_id res chain seq x y z
N MET A 1 -35.62 -38.73 10.94
CA MET A 1 -35.68 -37.60 9.97
C MET A 1 -36.24 -36.32 10.58
N PRO A 2 -37.49 -36.24 11.09
CA PRO A 2 -38.05 -34.98 11.59
C PRO A 2 -37.22 -34.31 12.69
N GLU A 3 -36.74 -35.07 13.67
CA GLU A 3 -35.93 -34.55 14.79
C GLU A 3 -34.56 -34.01 14.36
N LEU A 4 -33.93 -34.62 13.34
CA LEU A 4 -32.65 -34.15 12.81
C LEU A 4 -32.80 -32.78 12.12
N LEU A 5 -33.90 -32.59 11.38
CA LEU A 5 -34.23 -31.32 10.75
C LEU A 5 -34.55 -30.25 11.81
N LEU A 6 -35.34 -30.59 12.83
CA LEU A 6 -35.67 -29.69 13.93
C LEU A 6 -34.44 -29.27 14.75
N ASN A 7 -33.49 -30.17 14.96
CA ASN A 7 -32.23 -29.86 15.65
C ASN A 7 -31.32 -28.98 14.78
N LEU A 8 -31.21 -29.26 13.47
CA LEU A 8 -30.48 -28.39 12.55
C LEU A 8 -31.06 -26.97 12.54
N GLU A 9 -32.39 -26.83 12.51
CA GLU A 9 -33.07 -25.54 12.52
C GLU A 9 -32.75 -24.73 13.79
N LYS A 10 -32.83 -25.37 14.97
CA LYS A 10 -32.44 -24.74 16.26
C LYS A 10 -30.98 -24.26 16.25
N GLU A 11 -30.05 -25.07 15.74
CA GLU A 11 -28.63 -24.70 15.66
C GLU A 11 -28.35 -23.58 14.65
N ILE A 12 -28.99 -23.60 13.48
CA ILE A 12 -28.89 -22.52 12.48
C ILE A 12 -29.46 -21.24 13.08
N ASN A 13 -30.63 -21.27 13.70
CA ASN A 13 -31.24 -20.11 14.34
C ASN A 13 -30.35 -19.52 15.46
N LYS A 14 -29.66 -20.37 16.24
CA LYS A 14 -28.64 -19.92 17.19
C LYS A 14 -27.50 -19.17 16.49
N ILE A 15 -26.90 -19.75 15.44
CA ILE A 15 -25.83 -19.11 14.64
C ILE A 15 -26.30 -17.78 14.03
N LEU A 16 -27.52 -17.72 13.50
CA LEU A 16 -28.13 -16.50 12.95
C LEU A 16 -28.29 -15.42 14.03
N SER A 17 -28.75 -15.78 15.24
CA SER A 17 -28.93 -14.84 16.34
C SER A 17 -27.60 -14.26 16.86
N GLU A 18 -26.58 -15.11 17.05
CA GLU A 18 -25.25 -14.69 17.54
C GLU A 18 -24.53 -13.79 16.53
N SER A 19 -24.54 -14.19 15.26
CA SER A 19 -23.94 -13.39 14.17
C SER A 19 -24.70 -12.08 13.95
N GLY A 20 -26.04 -12.10 13.99
CA GLY A 20 -26.89 -10.91 13.91
C GLY A 20 -26.63 -9.90 15.03
N ARG A 21 -26.45 -10.36 16.27
CA ARG A 21 -26.05 -9.49 17.39
C ARG A 21 -24.69 -8.83 17.14
N LYS A 22 -23.68 -9.60 16.70
CA LYS A 22 -22.33 -9.08 16.38
C LYS A 22 -22.35 -8.06 15.23
N ILE A 23 -23.10 -8.33 14.15
CA ILE A 23 -23.26 -7.42 13.01
C ILE A 23 -23.91 -6.11 13.45
N LYS A 24 -25.00 -6.15 14.22
CA LYS A 24 -25.67 -4.94 14.75
C LYS A 24 -24.76 -4.03 15.59
N VAL A 25 -23.79 -4.60 16.33
CA VAL A 25 -22.78 -3.81 17.06
C VAL A 25 -21.81 -3.14 16.08
N LEU A 26 -21.30 -3.88 15.11
CA LEU A 26 -20.37 -3.35 14.09
C LEU A 26 -21.02 -2.31 13.17
N GLU A 27 -22.32 -2.42 12.88
CA GLU A 27 -23.10 -1.39 12.18
C GLU A 27 -23.17 -0.08 12.99
N LYS A 28 -23.42 -0.17 14.30
CA LYS A 28 -23.40 0.99 15.21
C LYS A 28 -22.01 1.64 15.27
N GLU A 29 -20.94 0.84 15.36
CA GLU A 29 -19.56 1.32 15.26
C GLU A 29 -19.30 2.05 13.93
N LYS A 30 -19.63 1.43 12.80
CA LYS A 30 -19.48 2.02 11.45
C LYS A 30 -20.22 3.34 11.33
N LYS A 31 -21.46 3.42 11.83
CA LYS A 31 -22.25 4.68 11.85
C LYS A 31 -21.58 5.75 12.71
N SER A 32 -21.05 5.37 13.88
CA SER A 32 -20.28 6.28 14.76
C SER A 32 -19.00 6.79 14.08
N PHE A 33 -18.18 5.92 13.50
CA PHE A 33 -16.97 6.32 12.78
C PHE A 33 -17.26 7.13 11.52
N SER A 34 -18.34 6.83 10.78
CA SER A 34 -18.79 7.61 9.63
C SER A 34 -19.23 9.03 10.03
N ASN A 35 -19.96 9.18 11.15
CA ASN A 35 -20.33 10.48 11.68
C ASN A 35 -19.11 11.28 12.16
N LYS A 36 -18.16 10.63 12.86
CA LYS A 36 -16.87 11.23 13.24
C LYS A 36 -16.08 11.68 12.00
N LEU A 37 -16.07 10.87 10.94
CA LEU A 37 -15.39 11.17 9.68
C LEU A 37 -15.94 12.45 9.05
N LYS A 38 -17.26 12.54 8.88
CA LYS A 38 -17.94 13.75 8.36
C LYS A 38 -17.67 14.99 9.20
N SER A 39 -17.64 14.85 10.54
CA SER A 39 -17.30 15.95 11.45
C SER A 39 -15.87 16.47 11.25
N TRP A 40 -14.90 15.56 11.15
CA TRP A 40 -13.51 15.93 10.89
C TRP A 40 -13.30 16.48 9.46
N GLU A 41 -14.03 16.00 8.45
CA GLU A 41 -13.96 16.54 7.08
C GLU A 41 -14.49 17.99 7.01
N ARG A 42 -15.55 18.31 7.77
CA ARG A 42 -16.00 19.71 7.96
C ARG A 42 -14.92 20.57 8.62
N ARG A 43 -14.29 20.08 9.70
CA ARG A 43 -13.18 20.80 10.40
C ARG A 43 -11.98 21.02 9.47
N ARG A 44 -11.61 20.03 8.66
CA ARG A 44 -10.54 20.13 7.64
C ARG A 44 -10.85 21.24 6.64
N THR A 45 -12.10 21.28 6.15
CA THR A 45 -12.55 22.28 5.17
C THR A 45 -12.50 23.70 5.76
N ALA A 46 -12.93 23.88 7.01
CA ALA A 46 -12.81 25.15 7.72
C ALA A 46 -11.34 25.58 7.92
N SER A 47 -10.47 24.67 8.34
CA SER A 47 -9.04 24.96 8.57
C SER A 47 -8.29 25.29 7.27
N LEU A 48 -8.62 24.62 6.16
CA LEU A 48 -8.12 24.97 4.83
C LEU A 48 -8.58 26.38 4.39
N SER A 49 -9.81 26.76 4.70
CA SER A 49 -10.32 28.11 4.41
C SER A 49 -9.54 29.20 5.17
N LEU A 50 -9.26 28.98 6.46
CA LEU A 50 -8.42 29.86 7.26
C LEU A 50 -7.00 29.97 6.69
N LEU A 51 -6.33 28.84 6.42
CA LEU A 51 -4.99 28.81 5.84
C LEU A 51 -4.90 29.53 4.48
N ASN A 52 -5.95 29.43 3.66
CA ASN A 52 -6.06 30.15 2.40
C ASN A 52 -6.22 31.67 2.63
N ARG A 53 -7.04 32.08 3.59
CA ARG A 53 -7.22 33.49 3.98
C ARG A 53 -5.91 34.11 4.45
N ASP A 54 -5.16 33.44 5.32
CA ASP A 54 -3.86 33.91 5.80
C ASP A 54 -2.84 34.00 4.66
N SER A 55 -2.90 33.05 3.71
CA SER A 55 -2.04 33.06 2.53
C SER A 55 -2.35 34.23 1.59
N GLN A 56 -3.62 34.60 1.44
CA GLN A 56 -4.04 35.80 0.71
C GLN A 56 -3.61 37.07 1.45
N ALA A 57 -3.84 37.17 2.76
CA ALA A 57 -3.42 38.31 3.58
C ALA A 57 -1.90 38.52 3.52
N LEU A 58 -1.11 37.44 3.63
CA LEU A 58 0.34 37.50 3.52
C LEU A 58 0.81 37.97 2.13
N ASN A 59 0.11 37.58 1.07
CA ASN A 59 0.41 38.04 -0.28
C ASN A 59 0.05 39.52 -0.48
N GLN A 60 -1.01 40.00 0.16
CA GLN A 60 -1.40 41.41 0.15
C GLN A 60 -0.39 42.28 0.92
N ILE A 61 -0.01 41.87 2.14
CA ILE A 61 1.04 42.50 2.96
C ILE A 61 2.36 42.61 2.18
N LYS A 62 2.75 41.57 1.42
CA LYS A 62 3.94 41.61 0.55
C LYS A 62 3.84 42.62 -0.59
N ARG A 63 2.65 42.85 -1.16
CA ARG A 63 2.45 43.88 -2.19
C ARG A 63 2.58 45.27 -1.58
N GLU A 64 1.87 45.54 -0.49
CA GLU A 64 1.93 46.80 0.25
C GLU A 64 3.35 47.15 0.67
N MET A 65 4.12 46.17 1.15
CA MET A 65 5.55 46.32 1.46
C MET A 65 6.38 46.72 0.23
N ASN A 66 6.23 45.99 -0.89
CA ASN A 66 6.96 46.27 -2.12
C ASN A 66 6.61 47.65 -2.71
N ASP A 67 5.34 48.04 -2.68
CA ASP A 67 4.87 49.30 -3.25
C ASP A 67 5.30 50.49 -2.40
N LEU A 68 5.33 50.35 -1.07
CA LEU A 68 6.00 51.31 -0.19
C LEU A 68 7.50 51.40 -0.48
N GLU A 69 8.21 50.27 -0.63
CA GLU A 69 9.66 50.32 -0.91
C GLU A 69 9.99 51.02 -2.24
N LYS A 70 9.14 50.86 -3.26
CA LYS A 70 9.20 51.67 -4.51
C LYS A 70 8.95 53.15 -4.24
N GLU A 71 7.91 53.49 -3.46
CA GLU A 71 7.58 54.88 -3.16
C GLU A 71 8.72 55.60 -2.41
N LEU A 72 9.35 54.94 -1.43
CA LEU A 72 10.53 55.48 -0.75
C LEU A 72 11.72 55.63 -1.70
N LEU A 73 11.96 54.68 -2.60
CA LEU A 73 13.06 54.79 -3.57
C LEU A 73 12.85 55.99 -4.50
N GLN A 74 11.62 56.18 -5.00
CA GLN A 74 11.25 57.31 -5.85
C GLN A 74 11.35 58.65 -5.09
N ARG A 75 10.81 58.74 -3.87
CA ARG A 75 10.91 59.94 -3.02
C ARG A 75 12.36 60.29 -2.69
N LYS A 76 13.22 59.30 -2.40
CA LYS A 76 14.67 59.53 -2.20
C LYS A 76 15.33 60.13 -3.43
N SER A 77 15.09 59.58 -4.61
CA SER A 77 15.63 60.09 -5.88
C SER A 77 15.20 61.56 -6.12
N ILE A 78 13.91 61.87 -5.92
CA ILE A 78 13.38 63.24 -6.03
C ILE A 78 14.04 64.18 -5.01
N ASN A 79 14.22 63.74 -3.76
CA ASN A 79 14.82 64.55 -2.71
C ASN A 79 16.31 64.79 -2.93
N GLU A 80 17.05 63.79 -3.43
CA GLU A 80 18.45 63.96 -3.85
C GLU A 80 18.57 64.94 -5.01
N ALA A 81 17.71 64.86 -6.02
CA ALA A 81 17.69 65.78 -7.15
C ALA A 81 17.40 67.23 -6.72
N LYS A 82 16.35 67.44 -5.91
CA LYS A 82 16.01 68.77 -5.36
C LYS A 82 17.11 69.33 -4.46
N THR A 83 17.74 68.49 -3.64
CA THR A 83 18.88 68.89 -2.80
C THR A 83 20.06 69.35 -3.65
N LYS A 84 20.40 68.63 -4.73
CA LYS A 84 21.45 69.01 -5.68
C LYS A 84 21.14 70.35 -6.36
N MET A 85 19.91 70.55 -6.84
CA MET A 85 19.48 71.82 -7.45
C MET A 85 19.68 73.02 -6.50
N ILE A 86 19.16 72.93 -5.27
CA ILE A 86 19.28 74.05 -4.30
C ILE A 86 20.76 74.30 -3.92
N LEU A 87 21.59 73.25 -3.87
CA LEU A 87 23.03 73.41 -3.63
C LEU A 87 23.76 74.08 -4.81
N LEU A 88 23.37 73.79 -6.06
CA LEU A 88 23.89 74.47 -7.25
C LEU A 88 23.51 75.96 -7.24
N ASP A 89 22.23 76.30 -6.99
CA ASP A 89 21.78 77.69 -6.83
C ASP A 89 22.60 78.45 -5.78
N ILE A 90 22.90 77.81 -4.64
CA ILE A 90 23.73 78.38 -3.57
C ILE A 90 25.17 78.60 -4.06
N GLN A 91 25.74 77.63 -4.78
CA GLN A 91 27.12 77.71 -5.30
C GLN A 91 27.27 78.80 -6.37
N GLU A 92 26.27 78.97 -7.24
CA GLU A 92 26.20 80.07 -8.20
C GLU A 92 26.16 81.43 -7.49
N LYS A 93 25.25 81.60 -6.51
CA LYS A 93 25.16 82.82 -5.70
C LYS A 93 26.42 83.10 -4.88
N GLU A 94 27.13 82.07 -4.42
CA GLU A 94 28.44 82.23 -3.78
C GLU A 94 29.54 82.69 -4.75
N ASN A 95 29.47 82.28 -6.03
CA ASN A 95 30.41 82.71 -7.06
C ASN A 95 30.09 84.14 -7.57
N GLU A 96 28.81 84.49 -7.71
CA GLU A 96 28.37 85.88 -7.92
C GLU A 96 28.90 86.77 -6.79
N LEU A 97 28.73 86.36 -5.53
CA LEU A 97 29.17 87.12 -4.36
C LEU A 97 30.70 87.33 -4.33
N LYS A 98 31.49 86.28 -4.61
CA LYS A 98 32.96 86.39 -4.73
C LYS A 98 33.34 87.40 -5.82
N THR A 99 32.74 87.28 -7.00
CA THR A 99 33.02 88.16 -8.15
C THR A 99 32.63 89.61 -7.86
N GLY A 100 31.47 89.84 -7.25
CA GLY A 100 31.02 91.17 -6.82
C GLY A 100 31.93 91.78 -5.75
N LYS A 101 32.44 90.99 -4.80
CA LYS A 101 33.40 91.47 -3.78
C LYS A 101 34.74 91.88 -4.40
N ILE A 102 35.21 91.15 -5.42
CA ILE A 102 36.39 91.54 -6.21
C ILE A 102 36.15 92.88 -6.94
N LYS A 103 34.98 93.05 -7.59
CA LYS A 103 34.61 94.31 -8.25
C LYS A 103 34.52 95.48 -7.26
N LEU A 104 33.87 95.30 -6.11
CA LEU A 104 33.77 96.32 -5.06
C LEU A 104 35.17 96.74 -4.59
N ASN A 105 36.06 95.80 -4.29
CA ASN A 105 37.44 96.09 -3.89
C ASN A 105 38.22 96.89 -4.97
N LYS A 106 37.94 96.65 -6.26
CA LYS A 106 38.53 97.46 -7.35
C LYS A 106 37.99 98.90 -7.33
N ILE A 107 36.67 99.09 -7.19
CA ILE A 107 36.04 100.41 -7.06
C ILE A 107 36.60 101.16 -5.83
N GLU A 108 36.79 100.48 -4.70
CA GLU A 108 37.36 101.09 -3.48
C GLU A 108 38.83 101.53 -3.66
N LYS A 109 39.64 100.76 -4.39
CA LYS A 109 41.01 101.16 -4.75
C LYS A 109 41.01 102.37 -5.69
N MET A 110 40.15 102.37 -6.72
CA MET A 110 40.03 103.49 -7.67
C MET A 110 39.55 104.77 -6.97
N LEU A 111 38.53 104.68 -6.11
CA LEU A 111 38.05 105.82 -5.30
C LEU A 111 39.15 106.39 -4.39
N THR A 112 39.99 105.53 -3.80
CA THR A 112 41.13 105.98 -2.99
C THR A 112 42.20 106.69 -3.84
N ALA A 113 42.50 106.16 -5.03
CA ALA A 113 43.46 106.78 -5.96
C ALA A 113 42.96 108.13 -6.51
N VAL A 114 41.69 108.21 -6.93
CA VAL A 114 41.06 109.45 -7.42
C VAL A 114 41.09 110.52 -6.32
N LYS A 115 40.71 110.19 -5.08
CA LYS A 115 40.81 111.11 -3.94
C LYS A 115 42.22 111.64 -3.65
N ALA A 116 43.27 110.92 -4.04
CA ALA A 116 44.66 111.33 -3.85
C ALA A 116 45.20 112.20 -5.00
N VAL A 117 44.49 112.28 -6.13
CA VAL A 117 44.94 112.97 -7.36
C VAL A 117 44.05 114.17 -7.69
N SER A 118 42.73 114.07 -7.55
CA SER A 118 41.77 115.06 -8.03
C SER A 118 41.10 115.84 -6.88
N GLY A 119 41.89 116.59 -6.11
CA GLY A 119 41.41 117.36 -4.95
C GLY A 119 40.19 118.24 -5.25
N ASP A 120 40.16 118.81 -6.46
CA ASP A 120 39.17 119.83 -6.88
C ASP A 120 38.14 119.34 -7.91
N MET A 121 37.87 118.03 -8.01
CA MET A 121 36.77 117.49 -8.85
C MET A 121 35.71 116.69 -8.06
N PRO A 122 34.80 117.37 -7.33
CA PRO A 122 33.77 116.72 -6.52
C PRO A 122 32.87 115.75 -7.31
N ALA A 123 32.44 116.13 -8.52
CA ALA A 123 31.53 115.35 -9.35
C ALA A 123 32.08 113.96 -9.71
N VAL A 124 33.39 113.84 -9.93
CA VAL A 124 34.05 112.56 -10.23
C VAL A 124 34.12 111.70 -8.96
N ILE A 125 34.43 112.29 -7.81
CA ILE A 125 34.45 111.59 -6.53
C ILE A 125 33.04 111.07 -6.16
N ASP A 126 32.00 111.85 -6.44
CA ASP A 126 30.61 111.48 -6.13
C ASP A 126 30.04 110.40 -7.06
N SER A 127 30.44 110.36 -8.34
CA SER A 127 30.06 109.25 -9.23
C SER A 127 30.64 107.90 -8.76
N PHE A 128 31.92 107.87 -8.33
CA PHE A 128 32.52 106.67 -7.72
C PHE A 128 31.87 106.31 -6.36
N LYS A 129 31.46 107.29 -5.53
CA LYS A 129 30.66 107.00 -4.31
C LYS A 129 29.32 106.36 -4.67
N ALA A 130 28.63 106.86 -5.70
CA ALA A 130 27.35 106.32 -6.15
C ALA A 130 27.50 104.89 -6.71
N GLU A 131 28.53 104.63 -7.52
CA GLU A 131 28.83 103.29 -8.03
C GLU A 131 29.17 102.31 -6.90
N LYS A 132 30.00 102.73 -5.93
CA LYS A 132 30.28 101.96 -4.71
C LYS A 132 28.99 101.62 -3.93
N SER A 133 28.07 102.58 -3.81
CA SER A 133 26.77 102.37 -3.14
C SER A 133 25.89 101.35 -3.89
N LYS A 134 25.80 101.47 -5.22
CA LYS A 134 25.09 100.50 -6.08
C LYS A 134 25.69 99.09 -5.94
N ALA A 135 27.01 98.96 -6.02
CA ALA A 135 27.71 97.68 -5.88
C ALA A 135 27.50 97.05 -4.47
N LYS A 136 27.57 97.86 -3.40
CA LYS A 136 27.30 97.41 -2.03
C LYS A 136 25.85 96.95 -1.84
N THR A 137 24.90 97.61 -2.49
CA THR A 137 23.47 97.26 -2.45
C THR A 137 23.19 95.96 -3.20
N SER A 138 23.77 95.78 -4.39
CA SER A 138 23.71 94.52 -5.16
C SER A 138 24.29 93.34 -4.36
N LEU A 139 25.47 93.52 -3.75
CA LEU A 139 26.07 92.50 -2.86
C LEU A 139 25.17 92.12 -1.69
N LYS A 140 24.55 93.11 -1.03
CA LYS A 140 23.60 92.86 0.08
C LYS A 140 22.36 92.08 -0.37
N ASN A 141 21.92 92.26 -1.62
CA ASN A 141 20.81 91.49 -2.19
C ASN A 141 21.23 90.04 -2.50
N ILE A 142 22.42 89.82 -3.08
CA ILE A 142 22.97 88.47 -3.31
C ILE A 142 23.14 87.71 -1.97
N GLU A 143 23.62 88.38 -0.91
CA GLU A 143 23.72 87.77 0.43
C GLU A 143 22.35 87.40 1.02
N LYS A 144 21.30 88.22 0.80
CA LYS A 144 19.92 87.88 1.18
C LYS A 144 19.37 86.69 0.41
N GLU A 145 19.53 86.65 -0.92
CA GLU A 145 19.09 85.54 -1.77
C GLU A 145 19.75 84.22 -1.37
N MET A 146 21.07 84.24 -1.17
CA MET A 146 21.83 83.08 -0.70
C MET A 146 21.37 82.60 0.69
N LEU A 147 21.10 83.53 1.62
CA LEU A 147 20.57 83.17 2.94
C LEU A 147 19.18 82.54 2.85
N LEU A 148 18.33 83.04 1.93
CA LEU A 148 17.00 82.50 1.69
C LEU A 148 17.05 81.09 1.08
N LYS A 149 17.91 80.85 0.07
CA LYS A 149 18.19 79.50 -0.47
C LYS A 149 18.74 78.56 0.61
N LYS A 150 19.65 79.03 1.48
CA LYS A 150 20.18 78.27 2.65
C LYS A 150 19.15 78.02 3.77
N ARG A 151 18.03 78.73 3.79
CA ARG A 151 16.87 78.43 4.64
C ARG A 151 15.94 77.41 3.97
N GLN A 152 15.65 77.58 2.67
CA GLN A 152 14.87 76.63 1.86
C GLN A 152 15.51 75.24 1.84
N LEU A 153 16.84 75.14 1.74
CA LEU A 153 17.56 73.86 1.82
C LEU A 153 17.31 73.15 3.16
N ARG A 154 17.34 73.88 4.28
CA ARG A 154 17.13 73.32 5.62
C ARG A 154 15.69 72.85 5.82
N SER A 155 14.69 73.69 5.52
CA SER A 155 13.29 73.27 5.64
C SER A 155 12.95 72.09 4.71
N PHE A 156 13.57 72.01 3.53
CA PHE A 156 13.45 70.84 2.66
C PHE A 156 14.08 69.57 3.26
N GLN A 157 15.27 69.68 3.87
CA GLN A 157 15.93 68.58 4.57
C GLN A 157 15.12 68.09 5.79
N ASP A 158 14.58 69.01 6.59
CA ASP A 158 13.75 68.68 7.76
C ASP A 158 12.47 67.94 7.34
N ASN A 159 11.79 68.41 6.29
CA ASN A 159 10.62 67.74 5.71
C ASN A 159 10.97 66.36 5.13
N SER A 160 12.12 66.22 4.47
CA SER A 160 12.63 64.92 3.99
C SER A 160 12.92 63.96 5.14
N PHE A 161 13.42 64.46 6.27
CA PHE A 161 13.69 63.63 7.45
C PHE A 161 12.40 63.19 8.15
N SER A 162 11.42 64.07 8.29
CA SER A 162 10.10 63.73 8.85
C SER A 162 9.39 62.66 8.03
N THR A 163 9.30 62.85 6.71
CA THR A 163 8.67 61.87 5.80
C THR A 163 9.41 60.53 5.78
N GLN A 164 10.75 60.52 5.89
CA GLN A 164 11.51 59.28 6.06
C GLN A 164 11.21 58.57 7.39
N LYS A 165 11.01 59.31 8.49
CA LYS A 165 10.64 58.77 9.81
C LYS A 165 9.25 58.13 9.77
N GLU A 166 8.26 58.79 9.16
CA GLU A 166 6.92 58.25 8.94
C GLU A 166 6.94 56.97 8.11
N PHE A 167 7.73 56.94 7.03
CA PHE A 167 7.87 55.75 6.20
C PHE A 167 8.45 54.57 7.00
N LEU A 168 9.49 54.80 7.79
CA LEU A 168 10.09 53.75 8.63
C LEU A 168 9.11 53.23 9.68
N ALA A 169 8.18 54.05 10.17
CA ALA A 169 7.09 53.60 11.04
C ALA A 169 6.09 52.72 10.29
N LYS A 170 5.63 53.14 9.09
CA LYS A 170 4.74 52.33 8.23
C LYS A 170 5.36 50.97 7.89
N LYS A 171 6.64 50.95 7.49
CA LYS A 171 7.40 49.72 7.21
C LYS A 171 7.43 48.76 8.42
N ARG A 172 7.76 49.26 9.62
CA ARG A 172 7.74 48.45 10.85
C ARG A 172 6.36 47.87 11.17
N ASN A 173 5.30 48.64 10.97
CA ASN A 173 3.93 48.16 11.22
C ASN A 173 3.57 47.01 10.26
N ILE A 174 3.97 47.10 8.99
CA ILE A 174 3.75 46.04 7.99
C ILE A 174 4.61 44.80 8.28
N GLU A 175 5.87 44.98 8.71
CA GLU A 175 6.72 43.88 9.20
C GLU A 175 6.08 43.16 10.40
N GLN A 176 5.49 43.89 11.35
CA GLN A 176 4.76 43.31 12.49
C GLN A 176 3.50 42.54 12.05
N LEU A 177 2.71 43.10 11.13
CA LEU A 177 1.55 42.41 10.54
C LEU A 177 1.98 41.13 9.80
N GLN A 178 3.09 41.19 9.06
CA GLN A 178 3.66 40.03 8.37
C GLN A 178 4.05 38.92 9.36
N ILE A 179 4.73 39.27 10.47
CA ILE A 179 5.10 38.32 11.53
C ILE A 179 3.85 37.69 12.16
N LYS A 180 2.82 38.50 12.46
CA LYS A 180 1.55 38.03 13.04
C LYS A 180 0.85 37.02 12.11
N VAL A 181 0.64 37.36 10.84
CA VAL A 181 -0.01 36.47 9.86
C VAL A 181 0.84 35.22 9.58
N LEU A 182 2.17 35.31 9.60
CA LEU A 182 3.05 34.13 9.51
C LEU A 182 2.90 33.19 10.71
N LYS A 183 2.70 33.73 11.92
CA LYS A 183 2.45 32.94 13.13
C LYS A 183 1.07 32.26 13.06
N GLU A 184 0.02 33.02 12.77
CA GLU A 184 -1.35 32.50 12.60
C GLU A 184 -1.41 31.40 11.53
N LYS A 185 -0.76 31.63 10.37
CA LYS A 185 -0.64 30.61 9.31
C LYS A 185 0.06 29.33 9.78
N LYS A 186 1.10 29.44 10.61
CA LYS A 186 1.81 28.28 11.17
C LYS A 186 0.92 27.49 12.13
N GLU A 187 0.15 28.19 12.97
CA GLU A 187 -0.80 27.59 13.92
C GLU A 187 -1.97 26.91 13.19
N HIS A 188 -2.52 27.53 12.14
CA HIS A 188 -3.54 26.91 11.30
C HIS A 188 -3.00 25.71 10.51
N GLN A 189 -1.73 25.72 10.09
CA GLN A 189 -1.09 24.56 9.45
C GLN A 189 -0.96 23.39 10.45
N THR A 190 -0.44 23.61 11.66
CA THR A 190 -0.33 22.53 12.65
C THR A 190 -1.70 21.99 13.10
N LEU A 191 -2.72 22.85 13.17
CA LEU A 191 -4.11 22.42 13.38
C LEU A 191 -4.61 21.52 12.24
N LEU A 192 -4.32 21.88 10.98
CA LEU A 192 -4.68 21.09 9.80
C LEU A 192 -3.99 19.71 9.81
N ASP A 193 -2.69 19.67 10.10
CA ASP A 193 -1.90 18.42 10.16
C ASP A 193 -2.46 17.45 11.25
N ASN A 194 -2.87 18.00 12.40
CA ASN A 194 -3.54 17.25 13.47
C ASN A 194 -4.93 16.72 13.04
N ILE A 195 -5.69 17.51 12.27
CA ILE A 195 -6.97 17.08 11.69
C ILE A 195 -6.77 15.97 10.66
N GLU A 196 -5.76 16.07 9.79
CA GLU A 196 -5.47 15.04 8.78
C GLU A 196 -4.99 13.73 9.42
N THR A 197 -4.17 13.81 10.48
CA THR A 197 -3.78 12.65 11.30
C THR A 197 -5.00 11.98 11.94
N SER A 198 -5.91 12.78 12.51
CA SER A 198 -7.17 12.29 13.12
C SER A 198 -8.09 11.65 12.07
N LEU A 199 -8.20 12.24 10.88
CA LEU A 199 -8.93 11.68 9.74
C LEU A 199 -8.37 10.34 9.30
N ALA A 200 -7.04 10.21 9.20
CA ALA A 200 -6.38 8.96 8.85
C ALA A 200 -6.66 7.86 9.89
N ALA A 201 -6.65 8.20 11.19
CA ALA A 201 -7.00 7.27 12.26
C ALA A 201 -8.47 6.80 12.17
N VAL A 202 -9.43 7.72 11.98
CA VAL A 202 -10.86 7.37 11.86
C VAL A 202 -11.12 6.55 10.58
N LYS A 203 -10.48 6.87 9.44
CA LYS A 203 -10.57 6.07 8.21
C LYS A 203 -10.05 4.64 8.41
N ARG A 204 -8.94 4.47 9.14
CA ARG A 204 -8.41 3.13 9.52
C ARG A 204 -9.39 2.37 10.42
N GLN A 205 -9.96 3.01 11.44
CA GLN A 205 -10.92 2.39 12.36
C GLN A 205 -12.20 1.94 11.63
N LEU A 206 -12.77 2.79 10.77
CA LEU A 206 -13.94 2.45 9.94
C LEU A 206 -13.67 1.21 9.06
N LEU A 207 -12.50 1.17 8.40
CA LEU A 207 -12.09 0.06 7.55
C LEU A 207 -11.86 -1.24 8.35
N LEU A 208 -11.36 -1.14 9.58
CA LEU A 208 -11.25 -2.29 10.50
C LEU A 208 -12.61 -2.83 10.92
N SER A 209 -13.60 -1.99 11.25
CA SER A 209 -14.96 -2.47 11.58
C SER A 209 -15.64 -3.13 10.36
N VAL A 210 -15.45 -2.61 9.14
CA VAL A 210 -15.91 -3.26 7.90
C VAL A 210 -15.25 -4.63 7.69
N ARG A 211 -13.93 -4.75 7.92
CA ARG A 211 -13.23 -6.05 7.84
C ARG A 211 -13.73 -7.04 8.90
N LYS A 212 -13.97 -6.60 10.14
CA LYS A 212 -14.55 -7.44 11.21
C LYS A 212 -15.93 -7.96 10.83
N GLU A 213 -16.78 -7.12 10.25
CA GLU A 213 -18.14 -7.49 9.82
C GLU A 213 -18.11 -8.54 8.70
N SER A 214 -17.30 -8.33 7.67
CA SER A 214 -17.08 -9.34 6.61
C SER A 214 -16.55 -10.66 7.18
N LYS A 215 -15.64 -10.62 8.17
CA LYS A 215 -15.19 -11.83 8.87
C LYS A 215 -16.34 -12.54 9.59
N VAL A 216 -17.19 -11.82 10.32
CA VAL A 216 -18.37 -12.39 11.01
C VAL A 216 -19.38 -12.98 10.02
N GLN A 217 -19.59 -12.34 8.86
CA GLN A 217 -20.44 -12.88 7.79
C GLN A 217 -19.86 -14.17 7.19
N ASN A 218 -18.54 -14.21 6.93
CA ASN A 218 -17.88 -15.42 6.44
C ASN A 218 -17.91 -16.56 7.47
N GLU A 219 -17.63 -16.27 8.74
CA GLU A 219 -17.72 -17.25 9.84
C GLU A 219 -19.16 -17.80 10.00
N LYS A 220 -20.18 -16.93 9.88
CA LYS A 220 -21.60 -17.33 9.83
C LYS A 220 -21.84 -18.32 8.67
N GLN A 221 -21.43 -17.96 7.45
CA GLN A 221 -21.68 -18.76 6.27
C GLN A 221 -20.97 -20.12 6.35
N GLN A 222 -19.70 -20.15 6.78
CA GLN A 222 -18.94 -21.39 6.97
C GLN A 222 -19.58 -22.32 8.00
N LYS A 223 -20.08 -21.79 9.13
CA LYS A 223 -20.78 -22.59 10.15
C LYS A 223 -22.08 -23.19 9.62
N ILE A 224 -22.89 -22.41 8.88
CA ILE A 224 -24.14 -22.89 8.28
C ILE A 224 -23.85 -23.97 7.22
N VAL A 225 -22.91 -23.71 6.31
CA VAL A 225 -22.51 -24.69 5.27
C VAL A 225 -22.01 -25.98 5.91
N LYS A 226 -21.14 -25.91 6.94
CA LYS A 226 -20.68 -27.10 7.66
C LYS A 226 -21.85 -27.90 8.24
N LYS A 227 -22.80 -27.25 8.91
CA LYS A 227 -23.96 -27.92 9.51
C LYS A 227 -24.87 -28.61 8.48
N HIS A 228 -25.08 -28.01 7.30
CA HIS A 228 -25.76 -28.70 6.20
C HIS A 228 -24.97 -29.90 5.66
N LEU A 229 -23.64 -29.79 5.57
CA LEU A 229 -22.77 -30.85 5.08
C LEU A 229 -22.73 -32.04 6.06
N ASP A 230 -22.72 -31.76 7.36
CA ASP A 230 -22.82 -32.76 8.43
C ASP A 230 -24.20 -33.46 8.42
N LEU A 231 -25.31 -32.73 8.23
CA LEU A 231 -26.64 -33.34 8.06
C LEU A 231 -26.73 -34.20 6.78
N ASN A 232 -26.18 -33.72 5.66
CA ASN A 232 -26.19 -34.48 4.40
C ASN A 232 -25.49 -35.83 4.55
N LYS A 233 -24.37 -35.90 5.29
CA LYS A 233 -23.72 -37.18 5.63
C LYS A 233 -24.64 -38.10 6.45
N GLN A 234 -25.29 -37.56 7.49
CA GLN A 234 -26.25 -38.35 8.29
C GLN A 234 -27.41 -38.88 7.44
N ILE A 235 -27.94 -38.08 6.51
CA ILE A 235 -28.97 -38.52 5.56
C ILE A 235 -28.44 -39.60 4.61
N GLU A 236 -27.21 -39.46 4.12
CA GLU A 236 -26.56 -40.45 3.25
C GLU A 236 -26.38 -41.80 3.97
N ASP A 237 -25.93 -41.79 5.23
CA ASP A 237 -25.73 -42.99 6.02
C ASP A 237 -27.06 -43.66 6.40
N ILE A 238 -28.08 -42.89 6.80
CA ILE A 238 -29.45 -43.40 6.98
C ILE A 238 -29.99 -44.02 5.67
N SER A 239 -29.69 -43.42 4.52
CA SER A 239 -30.12 -43.94 3.21
C SER A 239 -29.41 -45.25 2.84
N LYS A 240 -28.11 -45.40 3.18
CA LYS A 240 -27.37 -46.67 3.04
C LYS A 240 -27.96 -47.76 3.92
N ASP A 241 -28.29 -47.46 5.18
CA ASP A 241 -28.89 -48.46 6.08
C ASP A 241 -30.34 -48.81 5.71
N LEU A 242 -31.10 -47.85 5.16
CA LEU A 242 -32.42 -48.12 4.58
C LEU A 242 -32.33 -49.03 3.35
N THR A 243 -31.37 -48.82 2.45
CA THR A 243 -31.18 -49.70 1.28
C THR A 243 -30.70 -51.09 1.69
N ARG A 244 -29.79 -51.22 2.66
CA ARG A 244 -29.37 -52.51 3.25
C ARG A 244 -30.54 -53.27 3.87
N THR A 245 -31.40 -52.62 4.64
CA THR A 245 -32.58 -53.25 5.25
C THR A 245 -33.62 -53.63 4.19
N GLN A 246 -33.87 -52.80 3.18
CA GLN A 246 -34.73 -53.16 2.04
C GLN A 246 -34.19 -54.38 1.27
N GLU A 247 -32.88 -54.49 1.04
CA GLU A 247 -32.27 -55.67 0.45
C GLU A 247 -32.44 -56.93 1.32
N ALA A 248 -32.27 -56.81 2.64
CA ALA A 248 -32.47 -57.91 3.57
C ALA A 248 -33.92 -58.40 3.52
N TYR A 249 -34.91 -57.50 3.54
CA TYR A 249 -36.32 -57.83 3.36
C TYR A 249 -36.60 -58.50 2.00
N ARG A 250 -36.03 -58.00 0.90
CA ARG A 250 -36.16 -58.63 -0.43
C ARG A 250 -35.59 -60.05 -0.44
N LYS A 251 -34.39 -60.27 0.12
CA LYS A 251 -33.77 -61.59 0.27
C LYS A 251 -34.64 -62.53 1.13
N GLN A 252 -35.26 -62.02 2.19
CA GLN A 252 -36.15 -62.81 3.06
C GLN A 252 -37.49 -63.15 2.37
N ALA A 253 -38.05 -62.23 1.58
CA ALA A 253 -39.24 -62.46 0.77
C ALA A 253 -38.99 -63.53 -0.31
N LEU A 254 -37.86 -63.48 -1.01
CA LEU A 254 -37.46 -64.50 -1.98
C LEU A 254 -37.31 -65.89 -1.33
N LYS A 255 -36.65 -65.98 -0.16
CA LYS A 255 -36.59 -67.24 0.62
C LYS A 255 -37.98 -67.76 0.99
N LYS A 256 -38.91 -66.89 1.39
CA LYS A 256 -40.30 -67.27 1.70
C LYS A 256 -41.03 -67.82 0.46
N GLU A 257 -40.78 -67.25 -0.72
CA GLU A 257 -41.32 -67.74 -1.99
C GLU A 257 -40.74 -69.11 -2.38
N GLU A 258 -39.43 -69.32 -2.23
CA GLU A 258 -38.77 -70.62 -2.45
C GLU A 258 -39.30 -71.71 -1.51
N VAL A 259 -39.47 -71.39 -0.23
CA VAL A 259 -40.11 -72.29 0.74
C VAL A 259 -41.55 -72.62 0.32
N GLY A 260 -42.32 -71.63 -0.13
CA GLY A 260 -43.66 -71.85 -0.69
C GLY A 260 -43.68 -72.78 -1.91
N LYS A 261 -42.69 -72.64 -2.82
CA LYS A 261 -42.50 -73.56 -3.97
C LYS A 261 -42.16 -74.98 -3.51
N ARG A 262 -41.27 -75.13 -2.51
CA ARG A 262 -40.93 -76.44 -1.92
C ARG A 262 -42.13 -77.11 -1.25
N ILE A 263 -42.94 -76.37 -0.47
CA ILE A 263 -44.15 -76.89 0.16
C ILE A 263 -45.14 -77.40 -0.90
N LYS A 264 -45.39 -76.62 -1.96
CA LYS A 264 -46.25 -77.07 -3.08
C LYS A 264 -45.74 -78.37 -3.72
N ALA A 265 -44.44 -78.48 -3.97
CA ALA A 265 -43.83 -79.68 -4.55
C ALA A 265 -43.90 -80.91 -3.60
N LEU A 266 -43.76 -80.70 -2.29
CA LEU A 266 -43.92 -81.77 -1.29
C LEU A 266 -45.37 -82.26 -1.22
N ASN A 267 -46.35 -81.35 -1.18
CA ASN A 267 -47.77 -81.72 -1.20
C ASN A 267 -48.14 -82.50 -2.48
N GLN A 268 -47.58 -82.13 -3.64
CA GLN A 268 -47.75 -82.89 -4.88
C GLN A 268 -47.18 -84.32 -4.76
N LYS A 269 -45.97 -84.48 -4.19
CA LYS A 269 -45.38 -85.81 -3.93
C LYS A 269 -46.22 -86.63 -2.95
N GLN A 270 -46.74 -86.02 -1.89
CA GLN A 270 -47.62 -86.67 -0.91
C GLN A 270 -48.93 -87.16 -1.56
N ASN A 271 -49.57 -86.33 -2.38
CA ASN A 271 -50.79 -86.70 -3.11
C ASN A 271 -50.54 -87.85 -4.11
N PHE A 272 -49.38 -87.86 -4.77
CA PHE A 272 -48.97 -88.98 -5.63
C PHE A 272 -48.70 -90.27 -4.84
N ALA A 273 -48.07 -90.17 -3.68
CA ALA A 273 -47.87 -91.31 -2.78
C ALA A 273 -49.22 -91.87 -2.28
N MET A 274 -50.15 -91.01 -1.84
CA MET A 274 -51.48 -91.42 -1.38
C MET A 274 -52.32 -92.09 -2.48
N THR A 275 -52.27 -91.58 -3.72
CA THR A 275 -52.95 -92.23 -4.85
C THR A 275 -52.33 -93.58 -5.21
N LYS A 276 -51.01 -93.74 -5.08
CA LYS A 276 -50.33 -95.05 -5.23
C LYS A 276 -50.72 -96.02 -4.10
N LEU A 277 -50.78 -95.54 -2.86
CA LEU A 277 -51.17 -96.33 -1.68
C LEU A 277 -52.63 -96.82 -1.80
N ASN A 278 -53.55 -95.96 -2.24
CA ASN A 278 -54.94 -96.33 -2.51
C ASN A 278 -55.09 -97.36 -3.64
N LYS A 279 -54.25 -97.31 -4.68
CA LYS A 279 -54.20 -98.38 -5.71
C LYS A 279 -53.74 -99.71 -5.12
N ASN A 280 -52.67 -99.70 -4.32
CA ASN A 280 -52.17 -100.91 -3.65
C ASN A 280 -53.18 -101.48 -2.65
N LYS A 281 -53.94 -100.63 -1.94
CA LYS A 281 -55.03 -101.07 -1.04
C LYS A 281 -56.15 -101.78 -1.81
N LYS A 282 -56.50 -101.29 -3.01
CA LYS A 282 -57.47 -101.96 -3.91
C LYS A 282 -56.96 -103.29 -4.47
N SER A 283 -55.67 -103.41 -4.80
CA SER A 283 -55.12 -104.71 -5.23
C SER A 283 -55.07 -105.71 -4.08
N LEU A 284 -54.74 -105.28 -2.86
CA LEU A 284 -54.74 -106.12 -1.65
C LEU A 284 -56.13 -106.64 -1.28
N THR A 285 -57.19 -105.82 -1.41
CA THR A 285 -58.56 -106.33 -1.21
C THR A 285 -58.98 -107.32 -2.30
N ALA A 286 -58.54 -107.14 -3.54
CA ALA A 286 -58.80 -108.11 -4.61
C ALA A 286 -58.13 -109.47 -4.34
N THR A 287 -56.84 -109.50 -3.96
CA THR A 287 -56.17 -110.76 -3.60
C THR A 287 -56.75 -111.41 -2.33
N ASN A 288 -57.14 -110.63 -1.32
CA ASN A 288 -57.73 -111.20 -0.09
C ASN A 288 -59.11 -111.85 -0.34
N ASN A 289 -59.90 -111.29 -1.26
CA ASN A 289 -61.14 -111.91 -1.72
C ASN A 289 -60.88 -113.21 -2.51
N GLN A 290 -59.82 -113.23 -3.31
CA GLN A 290 -59.41 -114.40 -4.08
C GLN A 290 -58.96 -115.55 -3.15
N ILE A 291 -58.13 -115.27 -2.15
CA ILE A 291 -57.73 -116.22 -1.09
C ILE A 291 -58.96 -116.76 -0.33
N SER A 292 -59.93 -115.89 -0.02
CA SER A 292 -61.17 -116.31 0.65
C SER A 292 -62.02 -117.26 -0.20
N SER A 293 -61.94 -117.14 -1.54
CA SER A 293 -62.62 -118.06 -2.46
C SER A 293 -61.93 -119.43 -2.56
N GLU A 294 -60.59 -119.46 -2.53
CA GLU A 294 -59.82 -120.71 -2.50
C GLU A 294 -59.98 -121.46 -1.18
N LYS A 295 -60.04 -120.74 -0.05
CA LYS A 295 -60.28 -121.34 1.26
C LYS A 295 -61.60 -122.12 1.32
N ARG A 296 -62.66 -121.64 0.67
CA ARG A 296 -63.95 -122.36 0.54
C ARG A 296 -63.84 -123.63 -0.31
N LYS A 297 -63.08 -123.60 -1.42
CA LYS A 297 -62.81 -124.81 -2.22
C LYS A 297 -62.06 -125.87 -1.42
N HIS A 298 -61.07 -125.46 -0.64
CA HIS A 298 -60.30 -126.38 0.19
C HIS A 298 -61.15 -127.06 1.28
N GLN A 299 -62.17 -126.36 1.79
CA GLN A 299 -63.07 -126.88 2.82
C GLN A 299 -64.04 -127.93 2.26
N SER A 300 -64.54 -127.72 1.03
CA SER A 300 -65.34 -128.71 0.29
C SER A 300 -64.59 -130.04 0.04
N LEU A 301 -63.28 -129.98 -0.24
CA LEU A 301 -62.46 -131.18 -0.48
C LEU A 301 -62.23 -132.00 0.80
N VAL A 302 -62.19 -131.36 1.97
CA VAL A 302 -62.05 -132.04 3.26
C VAL A 302 -63.33 -132.80 3.64
N GLU A 303 -64.50 -132.28 3.25
CA GLU A 303 -65.80 -132.94 3.45
C GLU A 303 -65.95 -134.19 2.54
N GLU A 304 -65.47 -134.13 1.30
CA GLU A 304 -65.39 -135.31 0.40
C GLU A 304 -64.47 -136.41 0.96
N GLU A 305 -63.30 -136.05 1.52
CA GLU A 305 -62.37 -137.04 2.08
C GLU A 305 -62.97 -137.81 3.28
N GLN A 306 -63.82 -137.15 4.09
CA GLN A 306 -64.52 -137.80 5.20
C GLN A 306 -65.65 -138.74 4.75
N LEU A 307 -66.30 -138.45 3.63
CA LEU A 307 -67.30 -139.34 3.02
C LEU A 307 -66.66 -140.62 2.46
N LEU A 308 -65.52 -140.50 1.78
CA LEU A 308 -64.78 -141.64 1.22
C LEU A 308 -64.33 -142.64 2.29
N ARG A 309 -63.87 -142.16 3.46
CA ARG A 309 -63.47 -143.04 4.58
C ARG A 309 -64.62 -143.88 5.15
N LYS A 310 -65.86 -143.38 5.12
CA LYS A 310 -67.06 -144.13 5.56
C LYS A 310 -67.47 -145.23 4.56
N ILE A 311 -67.18 -145.05 3.27
CA ILE A 311 -67.47 -146.06 2.23
C ILE A 311 -66.51 -147.26 2.34
N VAL A 312 -65.22 -147.01 2.60
CA VAL A 312 -64.20 -148.06 2.74
C VAL A 312 -64.52 -149.04 3.88
N GLN A 313 -65.05 -148.56 5.00
CA GLN A 313 -65.45 -149.41 6.13
C GLN A 313 -66.68 -150.29 5.84
N LYS A 314 -67.60 -149.88 4.95
CA LYS A 314 -68.73 -150.73 4.52
C LYS A 314 -68.28 -151.87 3.61
N ILE A 315 -67.34 -151.61 2.69
CA ILE A 315 -66.85 -152.60 1.71
C ILE A 315 -66.14 -153.81 2.38
N GLN A 316 -65.60 -153.64 3.59
CA GLN A 316 -64.90 -154.72 4.31
C GLN A 316 -65.82 -155.75 4.98
N LEU A 317 -67.13 -155.49 5.12
CA LEU A 317 -68.09 -156.44 5.72
C LEU A 317 -68.83 -157.31 4.69
N GLU A 318 -68.96 -156.87 3.44
CA GLU A 318 -69.75 -157.56 2.39
C GLU A 318 -68.95 -158.54 1.50
N ARG A 319 -67.67 -158.81 1.83
CA ARG A 319 -66.83 -159.79 1.09
C ARG A 319 -66.42 -161.03 1.90
N LYS A 320 -67.35 -161.54 2.71
CA LYS A 320 -67.45 -162.99 2.95
C LYS A 320 -68.36 -163.60 1.87
N ILE A 321 -68.01 -164.80 1.39
CA ILE A 321 -68.78 -165.74 0.52
C ILE A 321 -68.40 -165.75 -0.99
N LYS A 322 -67.83 -166.90 -1.43
CA LYS A 322 -67.54 -167.42 -2.80
C LYS A 322 -66.47 -166.70 -3.66
N GLN A 323 -65.66 -167.31 -4.55
CA GLN A 323 -65.16 -168.69 -4.90
C GLN A 323 -64.09 -168.51 -6.04
N SER A 324 -63.15 -169.39 -6.42
CA SER A 324 -62.34 -170.46 -5.76
C SER A 324 -61.30 -171.09 -6.75
N LEU A 325 -60.31 -171.86 -6.25
CA LEU A 325 -59.47 -172.90 -6.91
C LEU A 325 -58.14 -172.58 -7.67
N LEU A 326 -57.05 -173.20 -7.15
CA LEU A 326 -55.90 -173.89 -7.80
C LEU A 326 -54.55 -173.18 -8.15
N LYS A 327 -53.51 -174.01 -8.36
CA LYS A 327 -52.06 -173.77 -8.11
C LYS A 327 -51.14 -173.77 -9.36
N LYS A 328 -49.92 -173.19 -9.18
CA LYS A 328 -48.59 -173.31 -9.88
C LYS A 328 -48.37 -174.50 -10.86
N PRO A 329 -47.53 -174.36 -11.93
CA PRO A 329 -46.10 -174.01 -11.78
C PRO A 329 -45.43 -173.08 -12.83
N VAL A 330 -44.10 -173.03 -12.69
CA VAL A 330 -43.03 -172.14 -13.19
C VAL A 330 -42.68 -172.30 -14.68
N TYR A 331 -42.21 -171.19 -15.27
CA TYR A 331 -41.35 -171.03 -16.45
C TYR A 331 -41.42 -172.09 -17.57
N ASP A 332 -41.98 -171.68 -18.72
CA ASP A 332 -41.33 -171.93 -20.00
C ASP A 332 -41.72 -170.82 -21.02
N ARG A 333 -40.73 -170.21 -21.70
CA ARG A 333 -40.85 -169.45 -22.97
C ARG A 333 -41.85 -168.26 -22.99
N LEU A 334 -41.65 -167.13 -22.31
CA LEU A 334 -40.50 -166.22 -22.34
C LEU A 334 -40.00 -165.77 -23.73
N ASP A 335 -39.99 -166.61 -24.77
CA ASP A 335 -39.55 -166.23 -26.13
C ASP A 335 -40.63 -165.53 -26.96
N ASN A 336 -41.90 -165.98 -26.87
CA ASN A 336 -43.01 -165.38 -27.62
C ASN A 336 -43.44 -163.98 -27.10
N TYR A 337 -42.89 -163.54 -25.96
CA TYR A 337 -43.07 -162.18 -25.45
C TYR A 337 -42.14 -161.17 -26.15
N ILE A 338 -40.96 -161.62 -26.60
CA ILE A 338 -39.98 -160.79 -27.31
C ILE A 338 -40.48 -160.42 -28.71
N ALA A 339 -41.03 -161.39 -29.45
CA ALA A 339 -41.56 -161.16 -30.80
C ALA A 339 -42.70 -160.11 -30.86
N ARG A 340 -43.49 -159.95 -29.79
CA ARG A 340 -44.54 -158.91 -29.72
C ARG A 340 -44.01 -157.51 -29.40
N LEU A 341 -42.86 -157.40 -28.72
CA LEU A 341 -42.24 -156.12 -28.41
C LEU A 341 -41.57 -155.49 -29.65
N GLU A 342 -41.08 -156.29 -30.59
CA GLU A 342 -40.45 -155.77 -31.82
C GLU A 342 -41.44 -155.04 -32.75
N ASP A 343 -42.67 -155.54 -32.87
CA ASP A 343 -43.74 -154.86 -33.63
C ASP A 343 -44.25 -153.59 -32.94
N GLU A 344 -44.24 -153.56 -31.60
CA GLU A 344 -44.59 -152.36 -30.82
C GLU A 344 -43.54 -151.23 -31.01
N VAL A 345 -42.26 -151.58 -31.15
CA VAL A 345 -41.16 -150.64 -31.44
C VAL A 345 -41.24 -150.07 -32.86
N LYS A 346 -41.62 -150.88 -33.86
CA LYS A 346 -41.85 -150.39 -35.25
C LYS A 346 -43.04 -149.41 -35.34
N SER A 347 -44.11 -149.66 -34.58
CA SER A 347 -45.28 -148.77 -34.50
C SER A 347 -44.96 -147.41 -33.84
N ASN A 348 -44.17 -147.42 -32.76
CA ASN A 348 -43.83 -146.19 -32.02
C ASN A 348 -42.77 -145.31 -32.70
N THR A 349 -41.85 -145.88 -33.47
CA THR A 349 -40.84 -145.11 -34.21
C THR A 349 -41.45 -144.31 -35.36
N TRP A 350 -42.37 -144.88 -36.13
CA TRP A 350 -43.09 -144.16 -37.19
C TRP A 350 -43.94 -142.99 -36.69
N LYS A 351 -44.57 -143.11 -35.51
CA LYS A 351 -45.29 -141.98 -34.87
C LYS A 351 -44.37 -140.84 -34.46
N LYS A 352 -43.13 -141.12 -34.02
CA LYS A 352 -42.15 -140.08 -33.68
C LYS A 352 -41.69 -139.31 -34.92
N ILE A 353 -41.37 -140.00 -36.01
CA ILE A 353 -40.94 -139.36 -37.28
C ILE A 353 -42.02 -138.39 -37.80
N LYS A 354 -43.28 -138.83 -37.82
CA LYS A 354 -44.41 -138.01 -38.32
C LYS A 354 -44.74 -136.78 -37.44
N ASN A 355 -44.32 -136.78 -36.16
CA ASN A 355 -44.39 -135.59 -35.31
C ASN A 355 -43.23 -134.63 -35.54
N VAL A 356 -42.00 -135.13 -35.75
CA VAL A 356 -40.83 -134.30 -36.08
C VAL A 356 -41.05 -133.55 -37.40
N GLU A 357 -41.65 -134.18 -38.41
CA GLU A 357 -42.01 -133.50 -39.67
C GLU A 357 -43.02 -132.35 -39.45
N LYS A 358 -43.99 -132.52 -38.54
CA LYS A 358 -44.93 -131.44 -38.16
C LYS A 358 -44.23 -130.31 -37.40
N GLU A 359 -43.27 -130.62 -36.52
CA GLU A 359 -42.48 -129.60 -35.83
C GLU A 359 -41.60 -128.82 -36.81
N ILE A 360 -40.95 -129.48 -37.77
CA ILE A 360 -40.17 -128.81 -38.84
C ILE A 360 -41.06 -127.90 -39.70
N ALA A 361 -42.30 -128.31 -40.01
CA ALA A 361 -43.26 -127.47 -40.72
C ALA A 361 -43.68 -126.24 -39.90
N LEU A 362 -43.95 -126.41 -38.60
CA LEU A 362 -44.26 -125.31 -37.68
C LEU A 362 -43.08 -124.34 -37.49
N GLU A 363 -41.84 -124.85 -37.45
CA GLU A 363 -40.64 -124.02 -37.30
C GLU A 363 -40.36 -123.19 -38.56
N LYS A 364 -40.61 -123.73 -39.77
CA LYS A 364 -40.60 -122.95 -41.01
C LYS A 364 -41.63 -121.82 -41.00
N ILE A 365 -42.84 -122.07 -40.48
CA ILE A 365 -43.88 -121.03 -40.32
C ILE A 365 -43.47 -119.96 -39.29
N LYS A 366 -42.82 -120.34 -38.19
CA LYS A 366 -42.25 -119.37 -37.22
C LYS A 366 -41.15 -118.52 -37.86
N GLN A 367 -40.22 -119.12 -38.60
CA GLN A 367 -39.15 -118.38 -39.29
C GLN A 367 -39.71 -117.36 -40.30
N GLN A 368 -40.75 -117.72 -41.06
CA GLN A 368 -41.48 -116.76 -41.90
C GLN A 368 -42.09 -115.61 -41.08
N LYS A 369 -42.78 -115.89 -39.97
CA LYS A 369 -43.34 -114.83 -39.09
C LYS A 369 -42.26 -113.90 -38.54
N ILE A 370 -41.11 -114.44 -38.13
CA ILE A 370 -39.97 -113.64 -37.64
C ILE A 370 -39.43 -112.71 -38.75
N SER A 371 -39.35 -113.18 -40.01
CA SER A 371 -38.92 -112.34 -41.14
C SER A 371 -39.88 -111.17 -41.41
N VAL A 372 -41.19 -111.40 -41.29
CA VAL A 372 -42.22 -110.36 -41.46
C VAL A 372 -42.18 -109.33 -40.33
N ASP A 373 -42.01 -109.78 -39.09
CA ASP A 373 -41.92 -108.86 -37.93
C ASP A 373 -40.61 -108.05 -37.91
N LEU A 374 -39.49 -108.63 -38.33
CA LEU A 374 -38.25 -107.88 -38.56
C LEU A 374 -38.44 -106.80 -39.64
N THR A 375 -39.16 -107.13 -40.71
CA THR A 375 -39.47 -106.16 -41.78
C THR A 375 -40.37 -105.03 -41.27
N ARG A 376 -41.42 -105.34 -40.49
CA ARG A 376 -42.27 -104.34 -39.82
C ARG A 376 -41.51 -103.45 -38.85
N LYS A 377 -40.66 -104.02 -37.99
CA LYS A 377 -39.79 -103.24 -37.06
C LYS A 377 -38.83 -102.32 -37.81
N LYS A 378 -38.26 -102.76 -38.93
CA LYS A 378 -37.37 -101.94 -39.78
C LYS A 378 -38.10 -100.73 -40.39
N VAL A 379 -39.36 -100.89 -40.79
CA VAL A 379 -40.22 -99.77 -41.26
C VAL A 379 -40.59 -98.83 -40.10
N GLN A 380 -40.97 -99.34 -38.93
CA GLN A 380 -41.27 -98.50 -37.75
C GLN A 380 -40.04 -97.67 -37.32
N LEU A 381 -38.85 -98.26 -37.27
CA LEU A 381 -37.61 -97.54 -36.96
C LEU A 381 -37.31 -96.42 -37.96
N LYS A 382 -37.52 -96.68 -39.26
CA LYS A 382 -37.33 -95.66 -40.32
C LYS A 382 -38.27 -94.46 -40.12
N ASN A 383 -39.55 -94.73 -39.85
CA ASN A 383 -40.56 -93.68 -39.60
C ASN A 383 -40.28 -92.89 -38.31
N ASN A 384 -39.85 -93.56 -37.23
CA ASN A 384 -39.48 -92.89 -35.98
C ASN A 384 -38.28 -91.95 -36.17
N LEU A 385 -37.25 -92.41 -36.89
CA LEU A 385 -36.04 -91.64 -37.16
C LEU A 385 -36.34 -90.43 -38.08
N GLU A 386 -37.27 -90.56 -39.03
CA GLU A 386 -37.73 -89.43 -39.84
C GLU A 386 -38.55 -88.41 -39.03
N ASN A 387 -39.39 -88.88 -38.11
CA ASN A 387 -40.14 -88.01 -37.20
C ASN A 387 -39.24 -87.28 -36.19
N GLU A 388 -38.17 -87.90 -35.70
CA GLU A 388 -37.14 -87.20 -34.93
C GLU A 388 -36.38 -86.16 -35.75
N LYS A 389 -35.98 -86.48 -36.99
CA LYS A 389 -35.36 -85.49 -37.90
C LYS A 389 -36.28 -84.29 -38.14
N LYS A 390 -37.59 -84.49 -38.32
CA LYS A 390 -38.59 -83.42 -38.41
C LYS A 390 -38.67 -82.61 -37.11
N ARG A 391 -38.73 -83.26 -35.93
CA ARG A 391 -38.73 -82.58 -34.61
C ARG A 391 -37.46 -81.77 -34.36
N LEU A 392 -36.28 -82.27 -34.72
CA LEU A 392 -35.00 -81.58 -34.55
C LEU A 392 -34.90 -80.35 -35.45
N LYS A 393 -35.25 -80.45 -36.74
CA LYS A 393 -35.36 -79.28 -37.63
C LYS A 393 -36.30 -78.20 -37.07
N LEU A 394 -37.44 -78.60 -36.49
CA LEU A 394 -38.41 -77.68 -35.91
C LEU A 394 -37.92 -77.01 -34.62
N LYS A 395 -37.16 -77.73 -33.76
CA LYS A 395 -36.45 -77.15 -32.62
C LYS A 395 -35.38 -76.15 -33.06
N GLN A 396 -34.58 -76.49 -34.07
CA GLN A 396 -33.50 -75.65 -34.60
C GLN A 396 -34.04 -74.37 -35.25
N ALA A 397 -35.13 -74.47 -36.03
CA ALA A 397 -35.83 -73.30 -36.59
C ALA A 397 -36.38 -72.36 -35.49
N ARG A 398 -36.92 -72.90 -34.39
CA ARG A 398 -37.36 -72.09 -33.24
C ARG A 398 -36.20 -71.41 -32.53
N ALA A 399 -35.09 -72.13 -32.29
CA ALA A 399 -33.88 -71.56 -31.70
C ALA A 399 -33.31 -70.42 -32.56
N ASN A 400 -33.21 -70.63 -33.88
CA ASN A 400 -32.73 -69.61 -34.82
C ASN A 400 -33.65 -68.38 -34.86
N LYS A 401 -34.98 -68.56 -34.82
CA LYS A 401 -35.93 -67.44 -34.76
C LYS A 401 -35.81 -66.65 -33.44
N GLN A 402 -35.52 -67.33 -32.33
CA GLN A 402 -35.31 -66.70 -31.02
C GLN A 402 -33.95 -65.99 -30.92
N ALA A 403 -32.91 -66.51 -31.58
CA ALA A 403 -31.62 -65.85 -31.73
C ALA A 403 -31.71 -64.60 -32.61
N GLY A 404 -32.42 -64.68 -33.76
CA GLY A 404 -32.65 -63.54 -34.65
C GLY A 404 -33.40 -62.39 -33.98
N LEU A 405 -34.40 -62.70 -33.13
CA LEU A 405 -35.08 -61.68 -32.31
C LEU A 405 -34.13 -60.99 -31.32
N LYS A 406 -33.28 -61.75 -30.62
CA LYS A 406 -32.27 -61.18 -29.70
C LYS A 406 -31.25 -60.30 -30.43
N ILE A 407 -30.81 -60.70 -31.62
CA ILE A 407 -29.89 -59.90 -32.46
C ILE A 407 -30.58 -58.59 -32.88
N ALA A 408 -31.83 -58.64 -33.35
CA ALA A 408 -32.57 -57.45 -33.76
C ALA A 408 -32.85 -56.46 -32.62
N ASP A 409 -32.98 -56.93 -31.37
CA ASP A 409 -33.13 -56.05 -30.21
C ASP A 409 -31.78 -55.44 -29.77
N LEU A 410 -30.68 -56.20 -29.86
CA LEU A 410 -29.32 -55.66 -29.67
C LEU A 410 -28.96 -54.61 -30.72
N ASP A 411 -29.33 -54.81 -31.99
CA ASP A 411 -29.11 -53.83 -33.06
C ASP A 411 -29.87 -52.52 -32.80
N LYS A 412 -31.10 -52.58 -32.27
CA LYS A 412 -31.83 -51.38 -31.83
C LYS A 412 -31.13 -50.66 -30.69
N GLU A 413 -30.62 -51.38 -29.69
CA GLU A 413 -29.83 -50.77 -28.61
C GLU A 413 -28.55 -50.12 -29.13
N ILE A 414 -27.83 -50.78 -30.06
CA ILE A 414 -26.62 -50.23 -30.70
C ILE A 414 -26.96 -48.95 -31.48
N VAL A 415 -28.07 -48.90 -32.22
CA VAL A 415 -28.52 -47.68 -32.92
C VAL A 415 -28.86 -46.55 -31.94
N VAL A 416 -29.51 -46.85 -30.81
CA VAL A 416 -29.81 -45.86 -29.76
C VAL A 416 -28.52 -45.35 -29.08
N LEU A 417 -27.57 -46.24 -28.78
CA LEU A 417 -26.28 -45.89 -28.20
C LEU A 417 -25.43 -45.05 -29.17
N ASN A 418 -25.40 -45.39 -30.46
CA ASN A 418 -24.70 -44.60 -31.48
C ASN A 418 -25.33 -43.21 -31.67
N ARG A 419 -26.67 -43.08 -31.62
CA ARG A 419 -27.34 -41.77 -31.61
C ARG A 419 -26.96 -40.93 -30.39
N LYS A 420 -26.95 -41.53 -29.18
CA LYS A 420 -26.49 -40.87 -27.94
C LYS A 420 -25.01 -40.46 -28.00
N LYS A 421 -24.15 -41.30 -28.56
CA LYS A 421 -22.73 -41.01 -28.81
C LYS A 421 -22.57 -39.83 -29.78
N GLY A 422 -23.34 -39.79 -30.87
CA GLY A 422 -23.36 -38.67 -31.82
C GLY A 422 -23.80 -37.34 -31.19
N SER A 423 -24.84 -37.34 -30.37
CA SER A 423 -25.27 -36.12 -29.65
C SER A 423 -24.25 -35.65 -28.60
N ALA A 424 -23.63 -36.59 -27.87
CA ALA A 424 -22.59 -36.26 -26.89
C ALA A 424 -21.32 -35.72 -27.58
N SER A 425 -20.92 -36.29 -28.72
CA SER A 425 -19.80 -35.80 -29.52
C SER A 425 -20.05 -34.37 -29.99
N LYS A 426 -21.23 -34.08 -30.57
CA LYS A 426 -21.58 -32.70 -31.01
C LYS A 426 -21.62 -31.69 -29.85
N GLN A 427 -22.03 -32.09 -28.65
CA GLN A 427 -21.97 -31.22 -27.47
C GLN A 427 -20.53 -30.98 -26.98
N LEU A 428 -19.66 -31.99 -27.06
CA LEU A 428 -18.23 -31.85 -26.76
C LEU A 428 -17.50 -30.98 -27.78
N GLU A 429 -17.78 -31.17 -29.08
CA GLU A 429 -17.25 -30.33 -30.17
C GLU A 429 -17.60 -28.86 -29.94
N LYS A 430 -18.88 -28.59 -29.62
CA LYS A 430 -19.36 -27.23 -29.36
C LYS A 430 -18.69 -26.62 -28.13
N ARG A 431 -18.63 -27.35 -27.00
CA ARG A 431 -17.91 -26.90 -25.80
C ARG A 431 -16.42 -26.66 -26.06
N LYS A 432 -15.77 -27.48 -26.89
CA LYS A 432 -14.37 -27.29 -27.28
C LYS A 432 -14.21 -25.96 -28.05
N SER A 433 -15.08 -25.70 -29.04
CA SER A 433 -15.06 -24.42 -29.76
C SER A 433 -15.39 -23.21 -28.89
N GLU A 434 -16.25 -23.35 -27.87
CA GLU A 434 -16.55 -22.30 -26.89
C GLU A 434 -15.32 -22.01 -26.01
N ILE A 435 -14.64 -23.06 -25.51
CA ILE A 435 -13.40 -22.95 -24.71
C ILE A 435 -12.25 -22.35 -25.54
N ASP A 436 -12.08 -22.77 -26.79
CA ASP A 436 -11.03 -22.24 -27.67
C ASP A 436 -11.26 -20.74 -27.94
N ASN A 437 -12.50 -20.32 -28.20
CA ASN A 437 -12.85 -18.90 -28.32
C ASN A 437 -12.63 -18.11 -27.01
N GLU A 438 -12.95 -18.69 -25.85
CA GLU A 438 -12.72 -18.05 -24.54
C GLU A 438 -11.22 -17.94 -24.21
N MET A 439 -10.40 -18.90 -24.66
CA MET A 439 -8.94 -18.84 -24.58
C MET A 439 -8.37 -17.78 -25.53
N GLU A 440 -8.93 -17.64 -26.73
CA GLU A 440 -8.53 -16.65 -27.73
C GLU A 440 -8.81 -15.22 -27.24
N THR A 441 -9.98 -14.98 -26.63
CA THR A 441 -10.30 -13.67 -26.02
C THR A 441 -9.43 -13.38 -24.81
N LYS A 442 -9.23 -14.34 -23.89
CA LYS A 442 -8.33 -14.18 -22.74
C LYS A 442 -6.88 -13.91 -23.16
N LYS A 443 -6.36 -14.58 -24.20
CA LYS A 443 -5.04 -14.25 -24.79
C LYS A 443 -4.96 -12.81 -25.29
N LYS A 444 -6.00 -12.34 -25.99
CA LYS A 444 -6.08 -10.95 -26.49
C LYS A 444 -6.12 -9.95 -25.33
N GLU A 445 -6.92 -10.17 -24.29
CA GLU A 445 -6.91 -9.35 -23.07
C GLU A 445 -5.54 -9.33 -22.37
N LEU A 446 -4.89 -10.48 -22.24
CA LEU A 446 -3.55 -10.59 -21.64
C LEU A 446 -2.51 -9.78 -22.43
N SER A 447 -2.57 -9.84 -23.77
CA SER A 447 -1.69 -9.05 -24.64
C SER A 447 -1.93 -7.53 -24.50
N ALA A 448 -3.19 -7.10 -24.44
CA ALA A 448 -3.57 -5.70 -24.26
C ALA A 448 -3.16 -5.16 -22.88
N ASN A 449 -3.33 -5.98 -21.82
CA ASN A 449 -2.89 -5.62 -20.46
C ASN A 449 -1.36 -5.57 -20.36
N ARG A 450 -0.63 -6.47 -21.03
CA ARG A 450 0.84 -6.42 -21.13
C ARG A 450 1.33 -5.16 -21.84
N LEU A 451 0.66 -4.73 -22.91
CA LEU A 451 0.93 -3.46 -23.60
C LEU A 451 0.70 -2.25 -22.68
N LYS A 452 -0.46 -2.17 -22.03
CA LYS A 452 -0.76 -1.10 -21.05
C LYS A 452 0.26 -1.04 -19.91
N LEU A 453 0.72 -2.19 -19.40
CA LEU A 453 1.76 -2.27 -18.37
C LEU A 453 3.13 -1.79 -18.90
N LEU A 454 3.50 -2.11 -20.14
CA LEU A 454 4.72 -1.64 -20.79
C LEU A 454 4.72 -0.11 -21.00
N GLU A 455 3.60 0.48 -21.40
CA GLU A 455 3.48 1.95 -21.48
C GLU A 455 3.53 2.62 -20.11
N LYS A 456 2.89 2.02 -19.10
CA LYS A 456 2.97 2.48 -17.71
C LYS A 456 4.41 2.40 -17.18
N ALA A 457 5.16 1.37 -17.54
CA ALA A 457 6.58 1.24 -17.22
C ALA A 457 7.46 2.28 -17.96
N LYS A 458 7.21 2.54 -19.25
CA LYS A 458 7.90 3.59 -20.04
C LYS A 458 7.65 4.98 -19.45
N THR A 459 6.40 5.31 -19.11
CA THR A 459 6.05 6.61 -18.50
C THR A 459 6.61 6.75 -17.08
N LEU A 460 6.65 5.68 -16.27
CA LEU A 460 7.33 5.67 -14.97
C LEU A 460 8.86 5.84 -15.11
N ARG A 461 9.51 5.22 -16.10
CA ARG A 461 10.94 5.47 -16.40
C ARG A 461 11.20 6.94 -16.77
N LYS A 462 10.38 7.54 -17.65
CA LYS A 462 10.47 8.98 -17.98
C LYS A 462 10.27 9.86 -16.74
N ARG A 463 9.30 9.54 -15.87
CA ARG A 463 9.09 10.26 -14.59
C ARG A 463 10.29 10.11 -13.65
N LYS A 464 10.88 8.92 -13.51
CA LYS A 464 12.09 8.69 -12.69
C LYS A 464 13.29 9.49 -13.19
N SER A 465 13.51 9.54 -14.51
CA SER A 465 14.52 10.40 -15.14
C SER A 465 14.29 11.89 -14.84
N ASN A 466 13.06 12.39 -15.04
CA ASN A 466 12.73 13.79 -14.75
C ASN A 466 12.86 14.15 -13.26
N ILE A 467 12.55 13.22 -12.35
CA ILE A 467 12.80 13.39 -10.91
C ILE A 467 14.30 13.46 -10.65
N SER A 468 15.10 12.52 -11.18
CA SER A 468 16.57 12.51 -11.02
C SER A 468 17.21 13.83 -11.46
N ASN A 469 16.81 14.36 -12.62
CA ASN A 469 17.33 15.62 -13.14
C ASN A 469 16.90 16.82 -12.28
N LYS A 470 15.69 16.81 -11.74
CA LYS A 470 15.24 17.83 -10.76
C LYS A 470 16.00 17.74 -9.43
N THR A 471 16.28 16.53 -8.93
CA THR A 471 17.06 16.34 -7.70
C THR A 471 18.48 16.88 -7.86
N ALA A 472 19.17 16.53 -8.95
CA ALA A 472 20.52 17.03 -9.24
C ALA A 472 20.55 18.57 -9.41
N ASN A 473 19.53 19.17 -10.03
CA ASN A 473 19.44 20.63 -10.13
C ASN A 473 19.18 21.28 -8.76
N ASN A 474 18.33 20.68 -7.93
CA ASN A 474 18.08 21.16 -6.57
C ASN A 474 19.33 21.06 -5.67
N GLU A 475 20.13 19.99 -5.80
CA GLU A 475 21.43 19.88 -5.10
C GLU A 475 22.42 20.97 -5.53
N ASN A 476 22.48 21.31 -6.82
CA ASN A 476 23.30 22.43 -7.29
C ASN A 476 22.82 23.78 -6.77
N ILE A 477 21.50 24.00 -6.65
CA ILE A 477 20.94 25.20 -6.03
C ILE A 477 21.27 25.25 -4.53
N LEU A 478 21.11 24.15 -3.79
CA LEU A 478 21.47 24.06 -2.38
C LEU A 478 22.96 24.30 -2.13
N ARG A 479 23.83 23.84 -3.04
CA ARG A 479 25.29 24.10 -2.97
C ARG A 479 25.59 25.59 -3.10
N LYS A 480 25.00 26.26 -4.09
CA LYS A 480 25.14 27.72 -4.27
C LYS A 480 24.63 28.51 -3.07
N LEU A 481 23.49 28.11 -2.49
CA LEU A 481 22.94 28.75 -1.29
C LEU A 481 23.89 28.61 -0.09
N ARG A 482 24.51 27.44 0.13
CA ARG A 482 25.53 27.27 1.19
C ARG A 482 26.78 28.12 0.93
N GLU A 483 27.23 28.23 -0.32
CA GLU A 483 28.35 29.12 -0.67
C GLU A 483 28.03 30.60 -0.46
N GLU A 484 26.77 31.01 -0.64
CA GLU A 484 26.29 32.36 -0.33
C GLU A 484 26.14 32.60 1.18
N GLU A 485 25.67 31.61 1.92
CA GLU A 485 25.56 31.61 3.39
C GLU A 485 26.93 31.82 4.05
N ILE A 486 27.94 31.02 3.67
CA ILE A 486 29.33 31.19 4.13
C ILE A 486 29.85 32.61 3.81
N LYS A 487 29.60 33.12 2.59
CA LYS A 487 30.00 34.50 2.20
C LYS A 487 29.26 35.59 2.99
N LEU A 488 28.09 35.30 3.54
CA LEU A 488 27.32 36.23 4.39
C LEU A 488 27.82 36.20 5.83
N GLU A 489 28.11 35.02 6.39
CA GLU A 489 28.77 34.88 7.70
C GLU A 489 30.12 35.62 7.72
N ASP A 490 30.94 35.39 6.71
CA ASP A 490 32.26 36.02 6.53
C ASP A 490 32.18 37.56 6.45
N LYS A 491 31.09 38.10 5.86
CA LYS A 491 30.78 39.54 5.87
C LYS A 491 30.26 40.00 7.24
N GLN A 492 29.46 39.19 7.92
CA GLN A 492 28.91 39.51 9.24
C GLN A 492 30.02 39.58 10.30
N GLU A 493 31.00 38.66 10.27
CA GLU A 493 32.18 38.72 11.12
C GLU A 493 33.02 39.97 10.87
N LYS A 494 33.33 40.29 9.61
CA LYS A 494 34.04 41.54 9.24
C LYS A 494 33.27 42.78 9.71
N THR A 495 31.94 42.74 9.70
CA THR A 495 31.08 43.83 10.20
C THR A 495 31.13 43.93 11.73
N LYS A 496 31.09 42.79 12.46
CA LYS A 496 31.28 42.74 13.93
C LYS A 496 32.65 43.27 14.35
N ALA A 497 33.72 42.87 13.66
CA ALA A 497 35.08 43.33 13.91
C ALA A 497 35.22 44.85 13.69
N ASN A 498 34.65 45.38 12.59
CA ASN A 498 34.59 46.82 12.35
C ASN A 498 33.80 47.57 13.43
N TYR A 499 32.66 47.03 13.89
CA TYR A 499 31.89 47.61 14.98
C TYR A 499 32.69 47.70 16.28
N LYS A 500 33.42 46.63 16.63
CA LYS A 500 34.30 46.61 17.81
C LYS A 500 35.40 47.67 17.72
N ALA A 501 36.09 47.75 16.57
CA ALA A 501 37.13 48.74 16.33
C ALA A 501 36.62 50.20 16.32
N ILE A 502 35.37 50.43 15.91
CA ILE A 502 34.72 51.75 15.99
C ILE A 502 34.36 52.08 17.46
N SER A 503 33.83 51.11 18.20
CA SER A 503 33.48 51.26 19.62
C SER A 503 34.70 51.61 20.48
N GLU A 504 35.82 50.91 20.28
CA GLU A 504 37.10 51.20 20.97
C GLU A 504 37.60 52.61 20.66
N LYS A 505 37.56 53.04 19.39
CA LYS A 505 37.93 54.41 18.98
C LYS A 505 37.00 55.49 19.56
N LEU A 506 35.72 55.19 19.78
CA LEU A 506 34.80 56.10 20.44
C LEU A 506 35.09 56.19 21.95
N SER A 507 35.35 55.06 22.61
CA SER A 507 35.75 55.02 24.03
C SER A 507 37.01 55.85 24.30
N ASP A 508 38.03 55.76 23.45
CA ASP A 508 39.25 56.54 23.59
C ASP A 508 39.04 58.04 23.29
N ARG A 509 38.14 58.37 22.36
CA ARG A 509 37.71 59.77 22.14
C ARG A 509 36.99 60.35 23.35
N ASP A 510 36.14 59.57 24.02
CA ASP A 510 35.48 60.02 25.26
C ASP A 510 36.47 60.23 26.41
N LYS A 511 37.50 59.37 26.53
CA LYS A 511 38.61 59.61 27.48
C LYS A 511 39.37 60.90 27.15
N GLN A 512 39.67 61.14 25.88
CA GLN A 512 40.32 62.38 25.43
C GLN A 512 39.45 63.62 25.70
N LEU A 513 38.14 63.57 25.44
CA LEU A 513 37.19 64.64 25.74
C LEU A 513 37.08 64.93 27.25
N LYS A 514 37.04 63.89 28.10
CA LYS A 514 37.06 64.05 29.56
C LYS A 514 38.35 64.73 30.04
N ASN A 515 39.51 64.33 29.50
CA ASN A 515 40.80 64.95 29.80
C ASN A 515 40.86 66.42 29.33
N LEU A 516 40.37 66.71 28.12
CA LEU A 516 40.30 68.07 27.59
C LEU A 516 39.40 68.96 28.46
N ASN A 517 38.23 68.47 28.88
CA ASN A 517 37.32 69.17 29.79
C ASN A 517 37.95 69.43 31.16
N LYS A 518 38.81 68.53 31.67
CA LYS A 518 39.58 68.78 32.92
C LYS A 518 40.57 69.94 32.73
N VAL A 519 41.34 69.94 31.63
CA VAL A 519 42.28 71.03 31.29
C VAL A 519 41.55 72.37 31.10
N VAL A 520 40.39 72.37 30.43
CA VAL A 520 39.55 73.57 30.25
C VAL A 520 39.06 74.11 31.59
N LYS A 521 38.57 73.25 32.50
CA LYS A 521 38.15 73.66 33.84
C LYS A 521 39.28 74.26 34.68
N GLU A 522 40.49 73.68 34.64
CA GLU A 522 41.66 74.28 35.29
C GLU A 522 42.04 75.63 34.69
N LYS A 523 41.97 75.76 33.36
CA LYS A 523 42.28 77.03 32.69
C LYS A 523 41.26 78.13 33.03
N ILE A 524 39.98 77.80 33.14
CA ILE A 524 38.92 78.71 33.61
C ILE A 524 39.18 79.14 35.06
N LYS A 525 39.55 78.22 35.96
CA LYS A 525 39.93 78.57 37.34
C LYS A 525 41.07 79.60 37.34
N ARG A 526 42.19 79.31 36.67
CA ARG A 526 43.35 80.21 36.60
C ARG A 526 43.02 81.60 36.03
N VAL A 527 42.10 81.68 35.06
CA VAL A 527 41.61 82.97 34.53
C VAL A 527 40.77 83.71 35.56
N ASN A 528 39.88 83.03 36.27
CA ASN A 528 39.08 83.66 37.34
C ASN A 528 39.95 84.13 38.52
N ASP A 529 40.96 83.35 38.90
CA ASP A 529 41.91 83.73 39.95
C ASP A 529 42.77 84.92 39.51
N ALA A 530 43.21 84.97 38.24
CA ALA A 530 43.90 86.13 37.68
C ALA A 530 43.01 87.39 37.61
N ASN A 531 41.70 87.23 37.35
CA ASN A 531 40.76 88.34 37.39
C ASN A 531 40.55 88.86 38.83
N LYS A 532 40.40 87.97 39.82
CA LYS A 532 40.34 88.37 41.24
C LYS A 532 41.58 89.15 41.68
N LEU A 533 42.77 88.64 41.37
CA LEU A 533 44.04 89.32 41.65
C LEU A 533 44.11 90.70 40.95
N ARG A 534 43.51 90.83 39.75
CA ARG A 534 43.43 92.11 39.03
C ARG A 534 42.48 93.10 39.72
N ASP A 535 41.35 92.63 40.23
CA ASP A 535 40.37 93.44 40.96
C ASP A 535 40.92 93.87 42.34
N GLU A 536 41.63 92.97 43.03
CA GLU A 536 42.36 93.26 44.28
C GLU A 536 43.48 94.30 44.04
N LEU A 537 44.24 94.16 42.95
CA LEU A 537 45.29 95.10 42.58
C LEU A 537 44.70 96.47 42.17
N HIS A 538 43.51 96.50 41.57
CA HIS A 538 42.79 97.75 41.29
C HIS A 538 42.28 98.43 42.57
N LYS A 539 41.74 97.66 43.54
CA LYS A 539 41.38 98.19 44.87
C LYS A 539 42.58 98.74 45.63
N LEU A 540 43.73 98.05 45.59
CA LEU A 540 44.98 98.54 46.16
C LEU A 540 45.46 99.82 45.48
N HIS A 541 45.25 99.96 44.16
CA HIS A 541 45.58 101.19 43.43
C HIS A 541 44.75 102.39 43.93
N LEU A 542 43.43 102.20 44.07
CA LEU A 542 42.52 103.23 44.59
C LEU A 542 42.89 103.64 46.04
N ILE A 543 43.22 102.69 46.91
CA ILE A 543 43.66 102.97 48.29
C ILE A 543 45.00 103.74 48.33
N ILE A 544 45.90 103.50 47.35
CA ILE A 544 47.17 104.22 47.23
C ILE A 544 46.95 105.65 46.75
N ASP A 545 46.04 105.87 45.80
CA ASP A 545 45.68 107.20 45.30
C ASP A 545 44.92 108.03 46.36
N GLU A 546 44.09 107.41 47.20
CA GLU A 546 43.39 108.10 48.31
C GLU A 546 44.30 108.49 49.49
N LYS A 547 45.43 107.80 49.71
CA LYS A 547 46.25 107.96 50.93
C LYS A 547 47.58 108.70 50.75
N LEU A 548 47.89 109.22 49.56
CA LEU A 548 49.16 109.93 49.29
C LEU A 548 48.95 111.37 48.82
N PRO A 549 49.19 112.40 49.67
CA PRO A 549 49.14 113.78 49.23
C PRO A 549 50.22 114.08 48.18
N ILE A 550 49.84 114.85 47.16
CA ILE A 550 50.59 115.11 45.93
C ILE A 550 51.75 116.11 46.17
N ILE A 551 52.77 115.74 46.95
CA ILE A 551 54.07 116.43 47.07
C ILE A 551 55.15 115.38 47.42
N LYS A 552 56.33 115.44 46.74
CA LYS A 552 57.52 114.54 46.89
C LYS A 552 57.58 113.19 46.14
N ILE A 553 56.85 112.98 45.03
CA ILE A 553 57.08 111.80 44.13
C ILE A 553 57.89 112.14 42.84
N LYS A 554 58.29 113.40 42.62
CA LYS A 554 59.14 113.75 41.45
C LYS A 554 60.57 113.17 41.51
N THR A 555 61.12 112.84 42.68
CA THR A 555 62.51 112.35 42.83
C THR A 555 62.67 110.82 42.79
N LYS A 556 61.66 110.02 43.20
CA LYS A 556 61.74 108.54 43.10
C LYS A 556 61.40 107.98 41.72
N ILE A 557 60.58 108.67 40.92
CA ILE A 557 60.25 108.23 39.54
C ILE A 557 61.51 108.17 38.65
N VAL A 558 62.46 109.10 38.82
CA VAL A 558 63.72 109.11 38.07
C VAL A 558 64.60 107.89 38.39
N GLN A 559 64.59 107.40 39.65
CA GLN A 559 65.30 106.17 40.02
C GLN A 559 64.63 104.92 39.44
N VAL A 560 63.28 104.84 39.45
CA VAL A 560 62.55 103.71 38.84
C VAL A 560 62.75 103.65 37.31
N VAL A 561 62.87 104.80 36.63
CA VAL A 561 63.19 104.85 35.19
C VAL A 561 64.65 104.40 34.92
N LYS A 562 65.62 104.74 35.78
CA LYS A 562 66.98 104.19 35.70
C LYS A 562 67.03 102.67 35.97
N ILE A 563 66.18 102.15 36.86
CA ILE A 563 66.09 100.70 37.11
C ILE A 563 65.43 99.96 35.93
N LYS A 564 64.31 100.46 35.39
CA LYS A 564 63.66 99.88 34.20
C LYS A 564 64.59 99.86 32.98
N THR A 565 65.40 100.90 32.76
CA THR A 565 66.37 100.93 31.65
C THR A 565 67.57 99.99 31.85
N ARG A 566 67.94 99.69 33.11
CA ARG A 566 68.95 98.65 33.42
C ARG A 566 68.40 97.24 33.16
N ILE A 567 67.22 96.92 33.70
CA ILE A 567 66.55 95.62 33.51
C ILE A 567 66.27 95.32 32.04
N VAL A 568 65.85 96.31 31.23
CA VAL A 568 65.63 96.13 29.78
C VAL A 568 66.94 95.86 29.01
N LYS A 569 68.07 96.45 29.41
CA LYS A 569 69.39 96.14 28.84
C LYS A 569 69.87 94.73 29.24
N GLU A 570 69.55 94.30 30.46
CA GLU A 570 69.90 92.98 30.99
C GLU A 570 69.09 91.85 30.35
N ILE A 571 67.77 92.04 30.19
CA ILE A 571 66.90 91.14 29.41
C ILE A 571 67.36 91.07 27.94
N LYS A 572 67.82 92.18 27.34
CA LYS A 572 68.44 92.14 26.00
C LYS A 572 69.73 91.31 25.97
N ARG A 573 70.62 91.42 26.97
CA ARG A 573 71.83 90.57 27.07
C ARG A 573 71.49 89.08 27.24
N ILE A 574 70.53 88.75 28.09
CA ILE A 574 70.05 87.36 28.29
C ILE A 574 69.44 86.82 26.99
N ARG A 575 68.62 87.60 26.28
CA ARG A 575 67.99 87.19 25.01
C ARG A 575 68.99 87.03 23.85
N VAL A 576 70.17 87.63 23.94
CA VAL A 576 71.29 87.40 23.01
C VAL A 576 72.07 86.15 23.39
N LYS A 577 72.37 85.92 24.68
CA LYS A 577 73.03 84.67 25.15
C LYS A 577 72.18 83.41 25.00
N VAL A 578 70.86 83.50 25.02
CA VAL A 578 69.96 82.35 24.75
C VAL A 578 69.85 82.03 23.25
N LYS A 579 70.25 82.95 22.36
CA LYS A 579 70.28 82.71 20.91
C LYS A 579 71.55 82.00 20.41
N SER A 580 72.61 81.91 21.23
CA SER A 580 73.89 81.30 20.85
C SER A 580 74.05 79.83 21.27
N ASN A 581 73.07 79.24 21.97
CA ASN A 581 73.09 77.84 22.42
C ASN A 581 71.93 77.04 21.80
N VAL A 582 71.77 77.12 20.48
CA VAL A 582 70.90 76.22 19.69
C VAL A 582 71.71 75.53 18.58
N ASP A 583 72.91 75.08 18.95
CA ASP A 583 73.38 73.75 18.58
C ASP A 583 73.08 72.87 19.82
N VAL A 584 72.60 71.63 19.72
CA VAL A 584 72.86 70.61 18.68
C VAL A 584 71.58 69.86 18.35
N ASP A 585 71.35 69.57 17.06
CA ASP A 585 70.44 68.52 16.60
C ASP A 585 70.79 67.20 17.31
N LYS A 586 69.94 66.73 18.24
CA LYS A 586 70.07 65.37 18.75
C LYS A 586 69.83 64.41 17.59
N ASP A 587 70.93 63.84 17.08
CA ASP A 587 70.93 63.00 15.89
C ASP A 587 69.86 61.90 16.01
N LEU A 588 68.75 62.06 15.27
CA LEU A 588 67.59 61.15 15.28
C LEU A 588 67.89 59.86 14.48
N LYS A 589 68.99 59.83 13.75
CA LYS A 589 69.44 58.75 12.87
C LYS A 589 69.57 57.38 13.57
N PRO A 590 70.05 57.24 14.83
CA PRO A 590 70.09 55.95 15.52
C PRO A 590 68.69 55.42 15.88
N ALA A 591 67.76 56.31 16.23
CA ALA A 591 66.37 55.94 16.53
C ALA A 591 65.62 55.53 15.25
N LEU A 592 65.82 56.27 14.15
CA LEU A 592 65.24 55.96 12.85
C LEU A 592 65.77 54.63 12.27
N ARG A 593 67.07 54.35 12.41
CA ARG A 593 67.65 53.03 12.06
C ARG A 593 67.05 51.87 12.86
N LYS A 594 66.78 52.07 14.17
CA LYS A 594 66.10 51.05 15.00
C LYS A 594 64.66 50.79 14.53
N ILE A 595 63.93 51.82 14.11
CA ILE A 595 62.56 51.69 13.60
C ILE A 595 62.55 50.95 12.26
N ASP A 596 63.45 51.29 11.35
CA ASP A 596 63.60 50.62 10.04
C ASP A 596 63.94 49.13 10.20
N GLY A 597 64.90 48.80 11.06
CA GLY A 597 65.28 47.42 11.38
C GLY A 597 64.20 46.60 12.10
N LEU A 598 63.15 47.24 12.62
CA LEU A 598 61.94 46.56 13.13
C LEU A 598 60.90 46.37 12.02
N LEU A 599 60.70 47.35 11.15
CA LEU A 599 59.81 47.24 9.98
C LEU A 599 60.28 46.18 8.98
N GLY A 600 61.58 46.03 8.78
CA GLY A 600 62.17 44.99 7.94
C GLY A 600 62.00 43.55 8.46
N LYS A 601 61.60 43.37 9.73
CA LYS A 601 61.33 42.05 10.34
C LYS A 601 59.87 41.60 10.22
N LEU A 602 58.98 42.43 9.66
CA LEU A 602 57.59 42.07 9.46
C LEU A 602 57.43 41.03 8.33
N PRO A 603 56.32 40.25 8.31
CA PRO A 603 56.06 39.31 7.23
C PRO A 603 56.02 40.00 5.86
N LYS A 604 56.57 39.37 4.81
CA LYS A 604 56.63 39.93 3.43
C LYS A 604 55.29 40.47 2.92
N LYS A 605 54.18 39.88 3.34
CA LYS A 605 52.81 40.31 2.99
C LYS A 605 52.46 41.69 3.57
N GLU A 606 52.90 41.99 4.79
CA GLU A 606 52.66 43.26 5.48
C GLU A 606 53.61 44.36 4.97
N ILE A 607 54.88 44.03 4.71
CA ILE A 607 55.84 44.94 4.06
C ILE A 607 55.31 45.39 2.68
N ASN A 608 54.72 44.48 1.90
CA ASN A 608 54.08 44.79 0.61
C ASN A 608 52.79 45.62 0.74
N ALA A 609 52.08 45.55 1.88
CA ALA A 609 50.93 46.42 2.14
C ALA A 609 51.37 47.81 2.60
N PHE A 610 52.37 47.88 3.48
CA PHE A 610 52.93 49.14 4.00
C PHE A 610 53.59 49.95 2.88
N SER A 611 54.43 49.37 2.03
CA SER A 611 55.09 50.05 0.91
C SER A 611 54.12 50.70 -0.11
N LYS A 612 52.90 50.18 -0.22
CA LYS A 612 51.82 50.73 -1.07
C LYS A 612 50.92 51.75 -0.36
N SER A 613 51.10 51.95 0.95
CA SER A 613 50.31 52.89 1.76
C SER A 613 50.70 54.36 1.52
N LYS A 614 49.82 55.28 1.94
CA LYS A 614 50.17 56.71 2.00
C LYS A 614 51.24 57.00 3.06
N ASP A 615 51.27 56.23 4.14
CA ASP A 615 52.16 56.45 5.28
C ASP A 615 53.62 56.15 4.94
N PHE A 616 53.87 55.20 4.02
CA PHE A 616 55.21 54.96 3.47
C PHE A 616 55.81 56.18 2.75
N LYS A 617 54.98 57.05 2.14
CA LYS A 617 55.48 58.32 1.56
C LYS A 617 55.92 59.31 2.63
N THR A 618 55.26 59.33 3.79
CA THR A 618 55.64 60.16 4.93
C THR A 618 56.89 59.60 5.61
N TYR A 619 56.93 58.29 5.83
CA TYR A 619 58.10 57.56 6.32
C TYR A 619 59.34 57.84 5.48
N LYS A 620 59.27 57.61 4.15
CA LYS A 620 60.38 57.86 3.22
C LYS A 620 60.86 59.32 3.22
N LYS A 621 59.95 60.30 3.39
CA LYS A 621 60.34 61.71 3.55
C LYS A 621 61.10 61.98 4.85
N ILE A 622 60.72 61.35 5.96
CA ILE A 622 61.39 61.51 7.26
C ILE A 622 62.77 60.84 7.23
N MET A 623 62.87 59.60 6.72
CA MET A 623 64.14 58.87 6.60
C MET A 623 65.15 59.63 5.74
N ASN A 624 64.73 60.12 4.56
CA ASN A 624 65.55 60.97 3.71
C ASN A 624 65.99 62.27 4.39
N LYS A 625 65.11 62.93 5.16
CA LYS A 625 65.42 64.21 5.84
C LYS A 625 66.55 64.06 6.87
N TYR A 626 66.69 62.90 7.51
CA TYR A 626 67.74 62.61 8.50
C TYR A 626 68.86 61.70 7.94
N GLY A 627 68.94 61.53 6.62
CA GLY A 627 70.04 60.81 5.96
C GLY A 627 70.13 59.32 6.32
N VAL A 628 69.00 58.66 6.58
CA VAL A 628 68.89 57.19 6.61
C VAL A 628 68.34 56.76 5.26
N LYS A 629 69.09 55.91 4.54
CA LYS A 629 68.72 55.35 3.23
C LYS A 629 68.12 53.96 3.40
#